data_AF-A0A2E9YBZ7-F1
#
_entry.id   AF-A0A2E9YBZ7-F1
#
_cell.length_a   1.000
_cell.length_b   1.000
_cell.length_c   1.000
_cell.angle_alpha   90.00
_cell.angle_beta   90.00
_cell.angle_gamma   90.00
#
_symmetry.space_group_name_H-M   'P 1'
#
loop_
_entity.id
_entity.type
_entity.pdbx_description
1 polymer ?
#
loop_
_entity_poly.entity_id
_entity_poly.type
_entity_poly.pdbx_seq_one_letter_code
_entity_poly.pdbx_strand_id
1 'polypeptide(L)'
;MKVLQFTLLFGLMLAQPFSSLAQRYTDEEEEAPLIPQEDFDELLMWMVDEKFEKVLYKAIRYTEDDETKKEPVPYVFMSMAYFKISESGNPDFEEKYSNALKSALKYASKFVKKDKQSEYIAEYTDYFNDLRRATMNQAEVYVDDEKFTKAKSYYKYLWTLDKEDPGAWLMYGSVLWKSKAKRDAEESWSNAAQLLAEFEGRGLEEVQLDLLKFAAIYTAEMLASEGNRTDARQWIESIDGVLGSDREVQAVLRSIGG
;
A
#
# COMPACT_ATOMS: atom_id res chain seq x y z
N MET A 1 -3.10 -53.77 -26.43
CA MET A 1 -3.51 -53.04 -25.22
C MET A 1 -3.02 -51.61 -25.34
N LYS A 2 -3.97 -50.67 -25.36
CA LYS A 2 -3.88 -49.20 -25.26
C LYS A 2 -2.83 -48.43 -26.09
N VAL A 3 -3.35 -47.95 -27.23
CA VAL A 3 -3.08 -46.65 -27.85
C VAL A 3 -3.35 -45.53 -26.85
N LEU A 4 -2.54 -44.47 -26.83
CA LEU A 4 -3.05 -43.12 -26.55
C LEU A 4 -2.22 -42.08 -27.32
N GLN A 5 -2.94 -41.36 -28.16
CA GLN A 5 -2.47 -40.34 -29.09
C GLN A 5 -2.08 -39.07 -28.32
N PHE A 6 -1.01 -38.41 -28.77
CA PHE A 6 -0.63 -37.08 -28.33
C PHE A 6 -1.35 -36.07 -29.23
N THR A 7 -2.50 -35.60 -28.81
CA THR A 7 -3.28 -34.60 -29.54
C THR A 7 -2.73 -33.21 -29.22
N LEU A 8 -2.28 -32.53 -30.27
CA LEU A 8 -2.06 -31.09 -30.34
C LEU A 8 -3.27 -30.34 -29.76
N LEU A 9 -3.05 -29.49 -28.75
CA LEU A 9 -4.03 -28.50 -28.32
C LEU A 9 -3.47 -27.11 -28.63
N PHE A 10 -3.76 -26.65 -29.85
CA PHE A 10 -3.78 -25.23 -30.21
C PHE A 10 -4.98 -24.61 -29.49
N GLY A 11 -4.76 -24.04 -28.31
CA GLY A 11 -5.74 -23.19 -27.65
C GLY A 11 -5.58 -21.76 -28.16
N LEU A 12 -6.56 -21.28 -28.93
CA LEU A 12 -6.71 -19.87 -29.28
C LEU A 12 -6.64 -19.02 -28.00
N MET A 13 -5.62 -18.18 -27.87
CA MET A 13 -5.74 -16.96 -27.07
C MET A 13 -6.68 -16.02 -27.81
N LEU A 14 -7.97 -16.08 -27.48
CA LEU A 14 -8.88 -14.98 -27.78
C LEU A 14 -8.46 -13.80 -26.90
N ALA A 15 -7.91 -12.78 -27.53
CA ALA A 15 -7.76 -11.46 -26.95
C ALA A 15 -9.10 -11.06 -26.30
N GLN A 16 -9.12 -11.00 -24.97
CA GLN A 16 -10.26 -10.44 -24.27
C GLN A 16 -10.19 -8.92 -24.48
N PRO A 17 -11.24 -8.29 -25.03
CA PRO A 17 -11.31 -6.84 -25.06
C PRO A 17 -11.42 -6.34 -23.61
N PHE A 18 -10.83 -5.19 -23.33
CA PHE A 18 -11.07 -4.45 -22.08
C PHE A 18 -12.58 -4.40 -21.80
N SER A 19 -13.04 -5.19 -20.83
CA SER A 19 -14.42 -5.16 -20.36
C SER A 19 -14.53 -4.08 -19.30
N SER A 20 -15.35 -3.06 -19.57
CA SER A 20 -15.82 -2.15 -18.54
C SER A 20 -16.57 -2.94 -17.46
N LEU A 21 -16.54 -2.45 -16.20
CA LEU A 21 -17.27 -3.00 -15.05
C LEU A 21 -18.69 -3.49 -15.42
N ALA A 22 -19.39 -2.75 -16.27
CA ALA A 22 -20.73 -3.04 -16.78
C ALA A 22 -20.91 -4.39 -17.52
N GLN A 23 -19.85 -5.03 -18.01
CA GLN A 23 -19.96 -6.21 -18.89
C GLN A 23 -19.60 -7.53 -18.21
N ARG A 24 -19.29 -7.50 -16.90
CA ARG A 24 -19.15 -8.70 -16.06
C ARG A 24 -20.48 -9.22 -15.50
N TYR A 25 -21.58 -8.47 -15.65
CA TYR A 25 -22.90 -8.72 -15.05
C TYR A 25 -23.88 -9.51 -15.93
N THR A 26 -23.44 -10.57 -16.61
CA THR A 26 -24.36 -11.41 -17.39
C THR A 26 -24.04 -12.89 -17.18
N ASP A 27 -24.94 -13.58 -16.46
CA ASP A 27 -25.25 -15.02 -16.48
C ASP A 27 -25.00 -15.88 -15.22
N GLU A 28 -25.12 -15.31 -14.01
CA GLU A 28 -25.56 -16.05 -12.82
C GLU A 28 -26.72 -15.26 -12.17
N GLU A 29 -27.63 -15.90 -11.42
CA GLU A 29 -28.75 -15.22 -10.75
C GLU A 29 -28.23 -14.17 -9.74
N GLU A 30 -27.94 -12.95 -10.22
CA GLU A 30 -27.33 -11.88 -9.43
C GLU A 30 -28.33 -11.33 -8.42
N GLU A 31 -28.09 -11.62 -7.14
CA GLU A 31 -28.66 -10.82 -6.06
C GLU A 31 -28.37 -9.35 -6.34
N ALA A 32 -29.41 -8.51 -6.29
CA ALA A 32 -29.26 -7.08 -6.54
C ALA A 32 -28.15 -6.51 -5.63
N PRO A 33 -27.30 -5.61 -6.15
CA PRO A 33 -26.20 -5.07 -5.37
C PRO A 33 -26.73 -4.42 -4.10
N LEU A 34 -26.08 -4.69 -2.96
CA LEU A 34 -26.51 -4.18 -1.65
C LEU A 34 -26.47 -2.64 -1.58
N ILE A 35 -25.63 -2.02 -2.42
CA ILE A 35 -25.56 -0.57 -2.59
C ILE A 35 -25.86 -0.25 -4.06
N PRO A 36 -26.90 0.54 -4.36
CA PRO A 36 -27.22 0.96 -5.72
C PRO A 36 -26.06 1.72 -6.39
N GLN A 37 -25.86 1.50 -7.70
CA GLN A 37 -24.81 2.21 -8.45
C GLN A 37 -24.95 3.73 -8.40
N GLU A 38 -26.18 4.25 -8.45
CA GLU A 38 -26.48 5.68 -8.32
C GLU A 38 -25.93 6.30 -7.03
N ASP A 39 -25.81 5.50 -5.96
CA ASP A 39 -25.23 5.97 -4.71
C ASP A 39 -23.72 6.16 -4.80
N PHE A 40 -23.02 5.29 -5.56
CA PHE A 40 -21.59 5.45 -5.84
C PHE A 40 -21.33 6.61 -6.80
N ASP A 41 -22.17 6.80 -7.81
CA ASP A 41 -22.07 7.92 -8.75
C ASP A 41 -22.24 9.26 -8.02
N GLU A 42 -23.15 9.33 -7.04
CA GLU A 42 -23.31 10.50 -6.17
C GLU A 42 -22.08 10.75 -5.29
N LEU A 43 -21.50 9.70 -4.70
CA LEU A 43 -20.26 9.83 -3.92
C LEU A 43 -19.11 10.36 -4.77
N LEU A 44 -18.96 9.87 -6.00
CA LEU A 44 -17.96 10.34 -6.95
C LEU A 44 -18.19 11.80 -7.34
N MET A 45 -19.43 12.20 -7.66
CA MET A 45 -19.77 13.59 -7.93
C MET A 45 -19.39 14.50 -6.76
N TRP A 46 -19.71 14.09 -5.52
CA TRP A 46 -19.34 14.88 -4.33
C TRP A 46 -17.85 14.91 -4.06
N MET A 47 -17.09 13.86 -4.41
CA MET A 47 -15.63 13.91 -4.38
C MET A 47 -15.08 14.95 -5.36
N VAL A 48 -15.62 14.99 -6.59
CA VAL A 48 -15.24 15.98 -7.62
C VAL A 48 -15.63 17.40 -7.22
N ASP A 49 -16.80 17.58 -6.63
CA ASP A 49 -17.29 18.87 -6.12
C ASP A 49 -16.63 19.30 -4.79
N GLU A 50 -15.63 18.57 -4.30
CA GLU A 50 -14.93 18.79 -3.03
C GLU A 50 -15.86 18.81 -1.79
N LYS A 51 -17.03 18.16 -1.89
CA LYS A 51 -18.01 18.00 -0.81
C LYS A 51 -17.64 16.84 0.12
N PHE A 52 -16.40 16.81 0.61
CA PHE A 52 -15.83 15.68 1.34
C PHE A 52 -16.63 15.27 2.58
N GLU A 53 -17.18 16.21 3.33
CA GLU A 53 -17.99 15.88 4.51
C GLU A 53 -19.30 15.14 4.14
N LYS A 54 -19.88 15.42 2.97
CA LYS A 54 -21.05 14.68 2.46
C LYS A 54 -20.68 13.26 2.05
N VAL A 55 -19.53 13.10 1.39
CA VAL A 55 -18.97 11.78 1.06
C VAL A 55 -18.77 10.98 2.34
N LEU A 56 -18.12 11.56 3.35
CA LEU A 56 -17.93 10.92 4.64
C LEU A 56 -19.26 10.55 5.29
N TYR A 57 -20.22 11.47 5.35
CA TYR A 57 -21.53 11.20 5.97
C TYR A 57 -22.24 10.02 5.32
N LYS A 58 -22.32 9.97 3.98
CA LYS A 58 -23.00 8.90 3.25
C LYS A 58 -22.23 7.58 3.34
N ALA A 59 -20.92 7.59 3.13
CA ALA A 59 -20.10 6.39 3.21
C ALA A 59 -20.09 5.78 4.63
N ILE A 60 -20.07 6.61 5.69
CA ILE A 60 -20.15 6.13 7.09
C ILE A 60 -21.42 5.31 7.29
N ARG A 61 -22.57 5.78 6.79
CA ARG A 61 -23.84 5.05 6.93
C ARG A 61 -23.77 3.63 6.37
N TYR A 62 -23.18 3.43 5.19
CA TYR A 62 -22.97 2.07 4.66
C TYR A 62 -21.97 1.26 5.50
N THR A 63 -20.90 1.89 5.99
CA THR A 63 -19.91 1.13 6.79
C THR A 63 -20.37 0.78 8.21
N GLU A 64 -21.42 1.43 8.72
CA GLU A 64 -22.02 1.18 10.03
C GLU A 64 -23.27 0.30 9.96
N ASP A 65 -23.89 0.21 8.79
CA ASP A 65 -25.06 -0.63 8.54
C ASP A 65 -24.69 -2.12 8.47
N ASP A 66 -25.49 -2.98 9.10
CA ASP A 66 -25.15 -4.41 9.24
C ASP A 66 -25.14 -5.18 7.92
N GLU A 67 -25.92 -4.74 6.95
CA GLU A 67 -26.03 -5.35 5.62
C GLU A 67 -24.86 -4.92 4.74
N THR A 68 -24.49 -3.63 4.80
CA THR A 68 -23.50 -3.05 3.87
C THR A 68 -22.10 -2.86 4.44
N LYS A 69 -21.87 -3.05 5.75
CA LYS A 69 -20.54 -2.89 6.39
C LYS A 69 -19.43 -3.80 5.85
N LYS A 70 -19.77 -4.84 5.09
CA LYS A 70 -18.81 -5.74 4.45
C LYS A 70 -18.40 -5.25 3.06
N GLU A 71 -19.15 -4.34 2.45
CA GLU A 71 -18.85 -3.77 1.15
C GLU A 71 -17.56 -2.95 1.23
N PRO A 72 -16.59 -3.19 0.33
CA PRO A 72 -15.29 -2.52 0.39
C PRO A 72 -15.39 -1.05 -0.05
N VAL A 73 -16.11 -0.76 -1.14
CA VAL A 73 -16.10 0.55 -1.82
C VAL A 73 -16.41 1.74 -0.91
N PRO A 74 -17.40 1.69 0.02
CA PRO A 74 -17.60 2.80 0.96
C PRO A 74 -16.35 3.17 1.77
N TYR A 75 -15.51 2.18 2.14
CA TYR A 75 -14.28 2.44 2.88
C TYR A 75 -13.22 3.19 2.05
N VAL A 76 -13.12 2.95 0.74
CA VAL A 76 -12.15 3.71 -0.09
C VAL A 76 -12.63 5.14 -0.31
N PHE A 77 -13.93 5.38 -0.49
CA PHE A 77 -14.48 6.73 -0.52
C PHE A 77 -14.24 7.51 0.78
N MET A 78 -14.42 6.86 1.94
CA MET A 78 -14.04 7.47 3.22
C MET A 78 -12.55 7.82 3.24
N SER A 79 -11.71 6.90 2.76
CA SER A 79 -10.28 7.09 2.72
C SER A 79 -9.87 8.29 1.84
N MET A 80 -10.40 8.36 0.62
CA MET A 80 -10.14 9.44 -0.34
C MET A 80 -10.61 10.78 0.20
N ALA A 81 -11.80 10.85 0.81
CA ALA A 81 -12.31 12.08 1.40
C ALA A 81 -11.42 12.57 2.55
N TYR A 82 -11.01 11.69 3.46
CA TYR A 82 -10.05 12.06 4.51
C TYR A 82 -8.69 12.47 3.95
N PHE A 83 -8.23 11.84 2.88
CA PHE A 83 -6.97 12.21 2.24
C PHE A 83 -7.05 13.61 1.64
N LYS A 84 -8.11 13.92 0.88
CA LYS A 84 -8.30 15.27 0.33
C LYS A 84 -8.52 16.35 1.39
N ILE A 85 -9.19 16.02 2.50
CA ILE A 85 -9.24 16.89 3.68
C ILE A 85 -7.83 17.18 4.19
N SER A 86 -6.95 16.16 4.27
CA SER A 86 -5.57 16.34 4.73
C SER A 86 -4.70 17.19 3.81
N GLU A 87 -5.01 17.24 2.51
CA GLU A 87 -4.29 18.02 1.50
C GLU A 87 -4.87 19.43 1.27
N SER A 88 -6.05 19.73 1.84
CA SER A 88 -6.83 20.91 1.49
C SER A 88 -6.21 22.26 1.89
N GLY A 89 -5.38 22.28 2.94
CA GLY A 89 -4.87 23.52 3.56
C GLY A 89 -5.98 24.44 4.12
N ASN A 90 -7.21 23.93 4.28
CA ASN A 90 -8.32 24.68 4.84
C ASN A 90 -8.24 24.68 6.38
N PRO A 91 -8.11 25.84 7.05
CA PRO A 91 -7.99 25.91 8.51
C PRO A 91 -9.15 25.24 9.27
N ASP A 92 -10.38 25.33 8.75
CA ASP A 92 -11.55 24.71 9.38
C ASP A 92 -11.44 23.18 9.37
N PHE A 93 -10.89 22.64 8.27
CA PHE A 93 -10.63 21.21 8.16
C PHE A 93 -9.43 20.78 9.01
N GLU A 94 -8.39 21.59 9.13
CA GLU A 94 -7.25 21.28 10.01
C GLU A 94 -7.68 21.20 11.48
N GLU A 95 -8.54 22.10 11.93
CA GLU A 95 -9.09 22.08 13.30
C GLU A 95 -9.98 20.85 13.52
N LYS A 96 -10.95 20.62 12.62
CA LYS A 96 -11.95 19.55 12.75
C LYS A 96 -11.36 18.15 12.50
N TYR A 97 -10.35 18.05 11.64
CA TYR A 97 -9.77 16.80 11.15
C TYR A 97 -8.24 16.74 11.32
N SER A 98 -7.73 17.12 12.49
CA SER A 98 -6.29 17.11 12.85
C SER A 98 -5.52 15.79 12.61
N ASN A 99 -6.19 14.67 12.32
CA ASN A 99 -5.58 13.39 11.98
C ASN A 99 -6.08 12.82 10.63
N ALA A 100 -6.49 13.69 9.70
CA ALA A 100 -7.10 13.32 8.43
C ALA A 100 -6.28 12.27 7.65
N LEU A 101 -4.97 12.45 7.48
CA LEU A 101 -4.12 11.46 6.80
C LEU A 101 -4.14 10.08 7.49
N LYS A 102 -4.10 10.03 8.81
CA LYS A 102 -4.22 8.76 9.55
C LYS A 102 -5.60 8.14 9.43
N SER A 103 -6.65 8.96 9.38
CA SER A 103 -8.00 8.48 9.10
C SER A 103 -8.07 7.89 7.68
N ALA A 104 -7.48 8.54 6.69
CA ALA A 104 -7.36 7.99 5.34
C ALA A 104 -6.70 6.60 5.38
N LEU A 105 -5.49 6.49 5.91
CA LEU A 105 -4.78 5.21 6.02
C LEU A 105 -5.57 4.12 6.75
N LYS A 106 -6.28 4.48 7.82
CA LYS A 106 -7.17 3.56 8.54
C LYS A 106 -8.28 3.01 7.64
N TYR A 107 -8.93 3.86 6.85
CA TYR A 107 -10.04 3.45 5.99
C TYR A 107 -9.55 2.74 4.72
N ALA A 108 -8.43 3.15 4.12
CA ALA A 108 -7.73 2.38 3.09
C ALA A 108 -7.38 0.96 3.56
N SER A 109 -6.86 0.80 4.79
CA SER A 109 -6.57 -0.52 5.36
C SER A 109 -7.83 -1.38 5.55
N LYS A 110 -8.97 -0.75 5.87
CA LYS A 110 -10.24 -1.46 5.96
C LYS A 110 -10.73 -1.89 4.57
N PHE A 111 -10.61 -1.02 3.57
CA PHE A 111 -10.93 -1.34 2.18
C PHE A 111 -10.15 -2.58 1.72
N VAL A 112 -8.82 -2.58 1.82
CA VAL A 112 -7.97 -3.74 1.43
C VAL A 112 -8.38 -5.01 2.18
N LYS A 113 -8.73 -4.90 3.46
CA LYS A 113 -9.20 -6.07 4.25
C LYS A 113 -10.56 -6.59 3.81
N LYS A 114 -11.40 -5.76 3.20
CA LYS A 114 -12.74 -6.11 2.72
C LYS A 114 -12.73 -6.57 1.27
N ASP A 115 -11.88 -5.98 0.44
CA ASP A 115 -11.65 -6.37 -0.94
C ASP A 115 -10.76 -7.62 -1.04
N LYS A 116 -11.22 -8.73 -0.45
CA LYS A 116 -10.43 -9.96 -0.30
C LYS A 116 -10.03 -10.60 -1.63
N GLN A 117 -10.83 -10.39 -2.67
CA GLN A 117 -10.58 -10.94 -4.01
C GLN A 117 -9.91 -9.92 -4.94
N SER A 118 -9.49 -8.76 -4.41
CA SER A 118 -8.87 -7.69 -5.20
C SER A 118 -9.72 -7.28 -6.40
N GLU A 119 -11.03 -7.23 -6.21
CA GLU A 119 -12.00 -6.88 -7.25
C GLU A 119 -11.91 -5.40 -7.61
N TYR A 120 -11.66 -4.56 -6.61
CA TYR A 120 -11.75 -3.10 -6.74
C TYR A 120 -10.39 -2.41 -6.66
N ILE A 121 -9.42 -2.96 -5.94
CA ILE A 121 -8.12 -2.31 -5.64
C ILE A 121 -7.44 -1.72 -6.88
N ALA A 122 -7.51 -2.40 -8.03
CA ALA A 122 -6.88 -1.96 -9.28
C ALA A 122 -7.47 -0.65 -9.84
N GLU A 123 -8.74 -0.34 -9.54
CA GLU A 123 -9.38 0.92 -9.94
C GLU A 123 -8.88 2.12 -9.14
N TYR A 124 -8.26 1.87 -7.98
CA TYR A 124 -7.80 2.90 -7.05
C TYR A 124 -6.28 2.99 -6.97
N THR A 125 -5.53 2.31 -7.85
CA THR A 125 -4.05 2.28 -7.82
C THR A 125 -3.42 3.67 -7.74
N ASP A 126 -3.87 4.61 -8.58
CA ASP A 126 -3.34 5.99 -8.57
C ASP A 126 -3.56 6.67 -7.22
N TYR A 127 -4.76 6.52 -6.64
CA TYR A 127 -5.08 7.03 -5.32
C TYR A 127 -4.20 6.39 -4.23
N PHE A 128 -3.99 5.07 -4.28
CA PHE A 128 -3.11 4.38 -3.34
C PHE A 128 -1.66 4.85 -3.47
N ASN A 129 -1.19 5.11 -4.70
CA ASN A 129 0.15 5.62 -4.94
C ASN A 129 0.34 7.03 -4.35
N ASP A 130 -0.64 7.92 -4.52
CA ASP A 130 -0.63 9.25 -3.89
C ASP A 130 -0.65 9.16 -2.35
N LEU A 131 -1.53 8.31 -1.80
CA LEU A 131 -1.62 8.08 -0.36
C LEU A 131 -0.30 7.55 0.21
N ARG A 132 0.36 6.62 -0.49
CA ARG A 132 1.69 6.10 -0.11
C ARG A 132 2.71 7.22 -0.08
N ARG A 133 2.79 8.04 -1.13
CA ARG A 133 3.75 9.14 -1.22
C ARG A 133 3.58 10.15 -0.09
N ALA A 134 2.36 10.60 0.16
CA ALA A 134 2.07 11.50 1.29
C ALA A 134 2.43 10.87 2.64
N THR A 135 2.17 9.57 2.79
CA THR A 135 2.48 8.80 3.99
C THR A 135 3.98 8.66 4.22
N MET A 136 4.75 8.40 3.16
CA MET A 136 6.21 8.34 3.19
C MET A 136 6.79 9.68 3.61
N ASN A 137 6.42 10.77 2.93
CA ASN A 137 6.87 12.13 3.28
C ASN A 137 6.61 12.45 4.76
N GLN A 138 5.42 12.14 5.26
CA GLN A 138 5.07 12.39 6.67
C GLN A 138 5.84 11.48 7.63
N ALA A 139 6.08 10.22 7.26
CA ALA A 139 6.82 9.27 8.07
C ALA A 139 8.31 9.60 8.14
N GLU A 140 8.91 10.03 7.04
CA GLU A 140 10.29 10.48 6.91
C GLU A 140 10.56 11.68 7.82
N VAL A 141 9.69 12.69 7.82
CA VAL A 141 9.78 13.82 8.77
C VAL A 141 9.82 13.33 10.23
N TYR A 142 9.06 12.29 10.58
CA TYR A 142 9.14 11.71 11.93
C TYR A 142 10.41 10.89 12.17
N VAL A 143 11.01 10.30 11.15
CA VAL A 143 12.29 9.60 11.25
C VAL A 143 13.42 10.61 11.45
N ASP A 144 13.45 11.69 10.67
CA ASP A 144 14.43 12.77 10.77
C ASP A 144 14.38 13.47 12.14
N ASP A 145 13.18 13.65 12.68
CA ASP A 145 12.94 14.18 14.02
C ASP A 145 13.22 13.15 15.15
N GLU A 146 13.69 11.94 14.82
CA GLU A 146 13.88 10.81 15.73
C GLU A 146 12.62 10.39 16.51
N LYS A 147 11.43 10.75 16.01
CA LYS A 147 10.11 10.41 16.56
C LYS A 147 9.64 9.03 16.06
N PHE A 148 10.47 8.01 16.29
CA PHE A 148 10.25 6.65 15.77
C PHE A 148 8.90 6.01 16.16
N THR A 149 8.38 6.30 17.35
CA THR A 149 7.04 5.83 17.76
C THR A 149 5.92 6.37 16.85
N LYS A 150 6.06 7.60 16.35
CA LYS A 150 5.10 8.19 15.40
C LYS A 150 5.31 7.61 14.00
N ALA A 151 6.55 7.58 13.51
CA ALA A 151 6.92 7.00 12.22
C ALA A 151 6.43 5.55 12.08
N LYS A 152 6.61 4.74 13.13
CA LYS A 152 6.12 3.35 13.23
C LYS A 152 4.66 3.19 12.81
N SER A 153 3.79 4.12 13.24
CA SER A 153 2.37 4.01 12.89
C SER A 153 2.09 4.18 11.40
N TYR A 154 2.88 5.00 10.70
CA TYR A 154 2.74 5.23 9.26
C TYR A 154 3.30 4.06 8.44
N TYR A 155 4.53 3.61 8.74
CA TYR A 155 5.08 2.42 8.07
C TYR A 155 4.26 1.15 8.34
N LYS A 156 3.63 1.06 9.51
CA LYS A 156 2.66 -0.01 9.79
C LYS A 156 1.49 0.00 8.81
N TYR A 157 0.96 1.19 8.51
CA TYR A 157 -0.12 1.30 7.53
C TYR A 157 0.36 0.90 6.15
N LEU A 158 1.56 1.31 5.71
CA LEU A 158 2.08 0.98 4.38
C LEU A 158 2.12 -0.53 4.10
N TRP A 159 2.62 -1.35 5.03
CA TRP A 159 2.58 -2.82 4.85
C TRP A 159 1.18 -3.41 5.08
N THR A 160 0.30 -2.72 5.81
CA THR A 160 -1.10 -3.14 5.95
C THR A 160 -1.88 -2.92 4.65
N LEU A 161 -1.56 -1.86 3.90
CA LEU A 161 -2.16 -1.57 2.59
C LEU A 161 -1.72 -2.57 1.55
N ASP A 162 -0.46 -3.00 1.61
CA ASP A 162 0.07 -4.07 0.77
C ASP A 162 1.09 -4.88 1.57
N LYS A 163 0.73 -6.15 1.82
CA LYS A 163 1.56 -7.07 2.61
C LYS A 163 2.73 -7.61 1.80
N GLU A 164 2.71 -7.45 0.48
CA GLU A 164 3.75 -7.89 -0.44
C GLU A 164 4.76 -6.77 -0.72
N ASP A 165 4.65 -5.62 -0.06
CA ASP A 165 5.60 -4.49 -0.13
C ASP A 165 6.82 -4.72 0.79
N PRO A 166 7.99 -5.15 0.27
CA PRO A 166 9.17 -5.38 1.09
C PRO A 166 9.74 -4.10 1.68
N GLY A 167 9.60 -2.95 1.00
CA GLY A 167 10.09 -1.66 1.47
C GLY A 167 9.34 -1.21 2.73
N ALA A 168 8.02 -1.39 2.74
CA ALA A 168 7.19 -1.09 3.90
C ALA A 168 7.53 -1.97 5.11
N TRP A 169 7.74 -3.28 4.90
CA TRP A 169 8.18 -4.19 5.97
C TRP A 169 9.56 -3.83 6.50
N LEU A 170 10.51 -3.55 5.61
CA LEU A 170 11.88 -3.21 5.96
C LEU A 170 11.93 -1.94 6.82
N MET A 171 11.27 -0.87 6.38
CA MET A 171 11.27 0.39 7.12
C MET A 171 10.48 0.30 8.42
N TYR A 172 9.38 -0.46 8.45
CA TYR A 172 8.66 -0.75 9.69
C TYR A 172 9.56 -1.48 10.71
N GLY A 173 10.35 -2.46 10.26
CA GLY A 173 11.36 -3.12 11.08
C GLY A 173 12.41 -2.13 11.60
N SER A 174 12.89 -1.23 10.76
CA SER A 174 13.94 -0.28 11.13
C SER A 174 13.48 0.75 12.16
N VAL A 175 12.25 1.26 12.08
CA VAL A 175 11.70 2.13 13.14
C VAL A 175 11.36 1.36 14.42
N LEU A 176 11.02 0.07 14.34
CA LEU A 176 10.89 -0.81 15.52
C LEU A 176 12.24 -1.03 16.20
N TRP A 177 13.30 -1.25 15.43
CA TRP A 177 14.66 -1.42 15.92
C TRP A 177 15.12 -0.18 16.70
N LYS A 178 14.95 1.01 16.10
CA LYS A 178 15.24 2.29 16.76
C LYS A 178 14.36 2.54 17.99
N SER A 179 13.15 2.01 18.01
CA SER A 179 12.26 2.01 19.18
C SER A 179 12.58 0.92 20.22
N LYS A 180 13.69 0.20 20.07
CA LYS A 180 14.16 -0.90 20.95
C LYS A 180 13.26 -2.14 20.96
N ALA A 181 12.37 -2.29 19.99
CA ALA A 181 11.53 -3.48 19.80
C ALA A 181 12.21 -4.49 18.85
N LYS A 182 13.41 -4.95 19.24
CA LYS A 182 14.33 -5.71 18.35
C LYS A 182 13.72 -6.99 17.76
N ARG A 183 13.06 -7.79 18.59
CA ARG A 183 12.43 -9.05 18.14
C ARG A 183 11.38 -8.80 17.03
N ASP A 184 10.54 -7.78 17.22
CA ASP A 184 9.49 -7.44 16.24
C ASP A 184 10.10 -6.79 14.98
N ALA A 185 11.25 -6.11 15.13
CA ALA A 185 12.03 -5.60 14.00
C ALA A 185 12.59 -6.74 13.14
N GLU A 186 13.23 -7.73 13.77
CA GLU A 186 13.78 -8.90 13.10
C GLU A 186 12.70 -9.73 12.39
N GLU A 187 11.50 -9.85 12.99
CA GLU A 187 10.35 -10.49 12.33
C GLU A 187 9.92 -9.72 11.07
N SER A 188 9.85 -8.39 11.16
CA SER A 188 9.49 -7.53 10.03
C SER A 188 10.54 -7.60 8.90
N TRP A 189 11.81 -7.60 9.27
CA TRP A 189 12.93 -7.78 8.34
C TRP A 189 12.93 -9.16 7.69
N SER A 190 12.61 -10.23 8.43
CA SER A 190 12.46 -11.56 7.86
C SER A 190 11.37 -11.61 6.78
N ASN A 191 10.24 -10.94 6.99
CA ASN A 191 9.19 -10.83 5.97
C ASN A 191 9.69 -10.08 4.73
N ALA A 192 10.39 -8.94 4.91
CA ALA A 192 10.96 -8.19 3.79
C ALA A 192 11.95 -9.04 2.98
N ALA A 193 12.84 -9.79 3.65
CA ALA A 193 13.80 -10.67 2.98
C ALA A 193 13.12 -11.81 2.20
N GLN A 194 12.06 -12.41 2.77
CA GLN A 194 11.29 -13.44 2.08
C GLN A 194 10.62 -12.91 0.81
N LEU A 195 9.98 -11.74 0.89
CA LEU A 195 9.34 -11.10 -0.26
C LEU A 195 10.35 -10.76 -1.36
N LEU A 196 11.53 -10.21 -1.01
CA LEU A 196 12.58 -9.92 -1.98
C LEU A 196 13.12 -11.19 -2.64
N ALA A 197 13.30 -12.28 -1.88
CA ALA A 197 13.77 -13.55 -2.42
C ALA A 197 12.74 -14.22 -3.34
N GLU A 198 11.44 -14.08 -3.06
CA GLU A 198 10.38 -14.71 -3.83
C GLU A 198 10.01 -13.90 -5.09
N PHE A 199 9.84 -12.59 -4.95
CA PHE A 199 9.30 -11.74 -6.00
C PHE A 199 10.37 -10.92 -6.72
N GLU A 200 11.55 -10.73 -6.15
CA GLU A 200 12.63 -9.93 -6.73
C GLU A 200 12.13 -8.55 -7.21
N GLY A 201 11.23 -7.93 -6.43
CA GLY A 201 10.61 -6.63 -6.74
C GLY A 201 9.59 -6.63 -7.88
N ARG A 202 9.27 -7.78 -8.50
CA ARG A 202 8.20 -7.86 -9.51
C ARG A 202 6.86 -7.48 -8.89
N GLY A 203 6.10 -6.65 -9.62
CA GLY A 203 4.76 -6.22 -9.21
C GLY A 203 4.74 -4.98 -8.31
N LEU A 204 5.89 -4.43 -7.93
CA LEU A 204 5.95 -3.18 -7.18
C LEU A 204 5.68 -1.97 -8.07
N GLU A 205 4.86 -1.05 -7.56
CA GLU A 205 4.67 0.29 -8.13
C GLU A 205 5.93 1.15 -7.91
N GLU A 206 6.09 2.21 -8.71
CA GLU A 206 7.26 3.12 -8.60
C GLU A 206 7.43 3.69 -7.19
N VAL A 207 6.34 4.09 -6.53
CA VAL A 207 6.36 4.60 -5.15
C VAL A 207 6.81 3.54 -4.13
N GLN A 208 6.57 2.25 -4.41
CA GLN A 208 7.03 1.16 -3.55
C GLN A 208 8.51 0.85 -3.80
N LEU A 209 9.00 1.01 -5.03
CA LEU A 209 10.43 0.97 -5.34
C LEU A 209 11.18 2.13 -4.67
N ASP A 210 10.61 3.34 -4.67
CA ASP A 210 11.13 4.48 -3.92
C ASP A 210 11.25 4.16 -2.42
N LEU A 211 10.19 3.59 -1.83
CA LEU A 211 10.18 3.17 -0.43
C LEU A 211 11.21 2.07 -0.16
N LEU A 212 11.32 1.07 -1.03
CA LEU A 212 12.30 0.00 -0.89
C LEU A 212 13.73 0.55 -0.91
N LYS A 213 14.02 1.47 -1.84
CA LYS A 213 15.32 2.14 -1.90
C LYS A 213 15.63 2.88 -0.60
N PHE A 214 14.71 3.74 -0.17
CA PHE A 214 14.86 4.51 1.07
C PHE A 214 15.05 3.60 2.29
N ALA A 215 14.21 2.57 2.41
CA ALA A 215 14.25 1.61 3.52
C ALA A 215 15.58 0.85 3.56
N ALA A 216 16.09 0.38 2.43
CA ALA A 216 17.35 -0.35 2.36
C ALA A 216 18.53 0.54 2.75
N ILE A 217 18.62 1.75 2.20
CA ILE A 217 19.67 2.73 2.53
C ILE A 217 19.62 3.07 4.02
N TYR A 218 18.46 3.50 4.52
CA TYR A 218 18.31 3.88 5.92
C TYR A 218 18.69 2.73 6.86
N THR A 219 18.23 1.51 6.56
CA THR A 219 18.51 0.33 7.39
C THR A 219 20.00 0.00 7.40
N ALA A 220 20.64 0.07 6.23
CA ALA A 220 22.05 -0.21 6.08
C ALA A 220 22.93 0.81 6.82
N GLU A 221 22.67 2.10 6.62
CA GLU A 221 23.42 3.17 7.31
C GLU A 221 23.23 3.10 8.83
N MET A 222 22.00 2.84 9.27
CA MET A 222 21.68 2.64 10.67
C MET A 222 22.46 1.47 11.29
N LEU A 223 22.45 0.29 10.67
CA LEU A 223 23.20 -0.87 11.13
C LEU A 223 24.72 -0.64 11.09
N ALA A 224 25.23 0.00 10.03
CA ALA A 224 26.65 0.32 9.90
C ALA A 224 27.11 1.28 11.00
N SER A 225 26.28 2.28 11.35
CA SER A 225 26.55 3.22 12.45
C SER A 225 26.59 2.53 13.83
N GLU A 226 25.86 1.42 13.97
CA GLU A 226 25.87 0.56 15.16
C GLU A 226 27.02 -0.48 15.14
N GLY A 227 27.87 -0.45 14.11
CA GLY A 227 29.01 -1.36 13.94
C GLY A 227 28.65 -2.70 13.26
N ASN A 228 27.39 -2.91 12.89
CA ASN A 228 26.93 -4.11 12.20
C ASN A 228 27.04 -3.96 10.67
N ARG A 229 28.27 -3.85 10.18
CA ARG A 229 28.56 -3.63 8.74
C ARG A 229 28.19 -4.83 7.87
N THR A 230 28.24 -6.03 8.41
CA THR A 230 27.89 -7.26 7.68
C THR A 230 26.41 -7.22 7.29
N ASP A 231 25.51 -7.04 8.26
CA ASP A 231 24.08 -7.02 7.99
C ASP A 231 23.67 -5.76 7.20
N ALA A 232 24.35 -4.63 7.46
CA ALA A 232 24.17 -3.42 6.68
C ALA A 232 24.41 -3.66 5.18
N ARG A 233 25.50 -4.36 4.85
CA ARG A 233 25.82 -4.72 3.47
C ARG A 233 24.79 -5.68 2.87
N GLN A 234 24.34 -6.67 3.63
CA GLN A 234 23.33 -7.63 3.18
C GLN A 234 22.03 -6.96 2.75
N TRP A 235 21.58 -5.91 3.45
CA TRP A 235 20.36 -5.18 3.07
C TRP A 235 20.49 -4.37 1.78
N ILE A 236 21.68 -3.89 1.45
CA ILE A 236 21.91 -3.22 0.17
C ILE A 236 22.01 -4.25 -0.96
N GLU A 237 22.71 -5.36 -0.72
CA GLU A 237 22.85 -6.43 -1.70
C GLU A 237 21.52 -7.15 -1.99
N SER A 238 20.60 -7.22 -1.02
CA SER A 238 19.29 -7.86 -1.21
C SER A 238 18.38 -7.14 -2.20
N ILE A 239 18.63 -5.86 -2.49
CA ILE A 239 17.88 -5.09 -3.48
C ILE A 239 18.62 -4.93 -4.82
N ASP A 240 19.80 -5.55 -5.00
CA ASP A 240 20.63 -5.40 -6.20
C ASP A 240 19.92 -5.85 -7.48
N GLY A 241 19.11 -6.93 -7.39
CA GLY A 241 18.31 -7.41 -8.52
C GLY A 241 17.27 -6.40 -9.04
N VAL A 242 16.91 -5.40 -8.22
CA VAL A 242 15.87 -4.39 -8.53
C VAL A 242 16.49 -3.01 -8.76
N LEU A 243 17.43 -2.62 -7.89
CA LEU A 243 17.97 -1.27 -7.78
C LEU A 243 19.51 -1.26 -7.86
N GLY A 244 20.15 -2.34 -8.31
CA GLY A 244 21.62 -2.46 -8.37
C GLY A 244 22.31 -1.44 -9.28
N SER A 245 21.60 -0.88 -10.27
CA SER A 245 22.16 0.19 -11.11
C SER A 245 21.93 1.61 -10.55
N ASP A 246 21.17 1.74 -9.45
CA ASP A 246 20.90 3.03 -8.83
C ASP A 246 22.17 3.62 -8.22
N ARG A 247 22.44 4.89 -8.55
CA ARG A 247 23.69 5.57 -8.18
C ARG A 247 23.85 5.76 -6.68
N GLU A 248 22.74 5.98 -5.98
CA GLU A 248 22.69 6.21 -4.55
C GLU A 248 22.94 4.90 -3.80
N VAL A 249 22.24 3.83 -4.20
CA VAL A 249 22.44 2.46 -3.69
C VAL A 249 23.90 2.04 -3.83
N GLN A 250 24.48 2.25 -5.01
CA GLN A 250 25.88 1.94 -5.28
C GLN A 250 26.86 2.80 -4.47
N ALA A 251 26.51 4.06 -4.16
CA ALA A 251 27.34 4.92 -3.31
C ALA A 251 27.35 4.42 -1.86
N VAL A 252 26.20 4.03 -1.33
CA VAL A 252 26.06 3.46 0.02
C VAL A 252 26.77 2.12 0.13
N LEU A 253 26.63 1.23 -0.86
CA LEU A 253 27.35 -0.05 -0.87
C LEU A 253 28.87 0.15 -0.76
N ARG A 254 29.43 1.14 -1.48
CA ARG A 254 30.85 1.49 -1.42
C ARG A 254 31.26 2.07 -0.07
N SER A 255 30.41 2.88 0.57
CA SER A 255 30.74 3.49 1.87
C SER A 255 30.76 2.46 3.01
N ILE A 256 29.90 1.44 2.94
CA ILE A 256 29.82 0.35 3.93
C ILE A 256 30.94 -0.67 3.74
N GLY A 257 31.38 -0.89 2.51
CA GLY A 257 32.42 -1.89 2.15
C GLY A 257 33.87 -1.48 2.40
N GLY A 258 34.12 -0.27 2.93
CA GLY A 258 35.45 0.25 3.30
C GLY A 258 35.91 -0.04 4.72
#